data_AF-A0A1V5YYZ4-F1
#
_entry.id   AF-A0A1V5YYZ4-F1
#
_cell.length_a   1.000
_cell.length_b   1.000
_cell.length_c   1.000
_cell.angle_alpha   90.00
_cell.angle_beta   90.00
_cell.angle_gamma   90.00
#
_symmetry.space_group_name_H-M   'P 1'
#
loop_
_entity.id
_entity.type
_entity.pdbx_description
1 polymer ?
#
loop_
_entity_poly.entity_id
_entity_poly.type
_entity_poly.pdbx_seq_one_letter_code
_entity_poly.pdbx_strand_id
1 'polypeptide(L)'
;MNIAKSVLPVFCALVVSALFSACSTEAIWVSRDQIDFDRDESPMYFHVANNNAEMGTFTVNITGNKNWIKVSPQTIPCKPPTESGMVMERIEVRIDRSRITSTGKHTGEIQLRASGIKTVTLKVSVVQTSVNPTLPPLSINNPVVTYKSPSLIEFAFSLRDQKDRAVTGEPAQFGLQAFESRRPVGTPEGLTLRRGASRQLWLSLVMDYSRYMTEIGENAIDEMERVATEALLPSLNEDALVSVRAFYRNTENSKEIVPFTVNREFAAQEIREIRSKYLPGFNSGARVYEALLAAIQRFPEEERTEKDDRYIVLFCNGRDTTGVPSMEIVREAALKKKVQIFVACLGDSMDADKLITLARSTNGRFVAADSLNTLQTAFQRIVEDLYGQYIVRWASGREDTFNIIPSITLTYNGAAASYEASKAFVPSQHLGDRMRGELILVQSETPGKNTKVFLRAHYVPYGISALQLRVQSSHSYDVALVDAIDDGLLAGWQLETEDTQAGEKLIRATGSASIPFAAFGAMLRFEFDEEVEDAFTSFVIENAGYVDGQRFVLM
;
A
#
# COMPACT_ATOMS: atom_id res chain seq x y z
N MET A 1 22.89 60.07 64.58
CA MET A 1 21.63 60.52 63.94
C MET A 1 20.75 59.30 63.75
N ASN A 2 19.68 59.22 64.55
CA ASN A 2 18.43 58.46 64.44
C ASN A 2 18.38 56.97 64.00
N ILE A 3 18.11 56.11 65.00
CA ILE A 3 16.92 55.24 65.21
C ILE A 3 16.41 54.33 64.05
N ALA A 4 16.41 53.01 64.30
CA ALA A 4 15.27 52.04 64.25
C ALA A 4 15.75 50.62 63.84
N LYS A 5 15.87 49.65 64.77
CA LYS A 5 14.88 48.60 65.12
C LYS A 5 14.27 47.83 63.94
N SER A 6 14.63 46.55 63.79
CA SER A 6 13.66 45.44 63.88
C SER A 6 14.37 44.09 64.09
N VAL A 7 13.77 43.28 64.96
CA VAL A 7 14.14 41.90 65.33
C VAL A 7 12.97 41.03 64.90
N LEU A 8 13.22 39.90 64.23
CA LEU A 8 12.42 38.67 64.42
C LEU A 8 13.21 37.44 63.90
N PRO A 9 13.11 36.27 64.55
CA PRO A 9 14.07 35.18 64.46
C PRO A 9 13.70 34.15 63.38
N VAL A 10 14.73 33.55 62.78
CA VAL A 10 14.60 32.39 61.88
C VAL A 10 14.25 31.17 62.71
N PHE A 11 13.06 30.62 62.46
CA PHE A 11 12.59 29.34 62.95
C PHE A 11 13.48 28.22 62.39
N CYS A 12 14.11 27.46 63.28
CA CYS A 12 14.70 26.15 62.97
C CYS A 12 13.57 25.16 62.65
N ALA A 13 13.26 24.97 61.36
CA ALA A 13 12.53 23.81 60.89
C ALA A 13 13.54 22.73 60.50
N LEU A 14 13.72 21.77 61.41
CA LEU A 14 14.47 20.54 61.21
C LEU A 14 13.69 19.69 60.20
N VAL A 15 13.97 19.88 58.91
CA VAL A 15 13.49 18.98 57.85
C VAL A 15 14.19 17.64 58.06
N VAL A 16 13.50 16.72 58.72
CA VAL A 16 13.79 15.29 58.65
C VAL A 16 13.59 14.90 57.17
N SER A 17 14.67 14.96 56.41
CA SER A 17 14.80 14.27 55.13
C SER A 17 14.79 12.78 55.43
N ALA A 18 13.59 12.23 55.61
CA ALA A 18 13.36 10.80 55.55
C ALA A 18 13.79 10.35 54.16
N LEU A 19 15.01 9.80 54.09
CA LEU A 19 15.49 8.96 53.01
C LEU A 19 14.51 7.78 52.90
N PHE A 20 13.44 7.95 52.14
CA PHE A 20 12.74 6.81 51.54
C PHE A 20 13.74 6.16 50.58
N SER A 21 14.52 5.22 51.10
CA SER A 21 15.02 4.13 50.28
C SER A 21 13.79 3.40 49.75
N ALA A 22 13.32 3.81 48.57
CA ALA A 22 12.29 3.11 47.83
C ALA A 22 12.86 1.73 47.49
N CYS A 23 12.50 0.73 48.28
CA CYS A 23 12.82 -0.65 47.98
C CYS A 23 12.03 -1.01 46.72
N SER A 24 12.71 -1.08 45.57
CA SER A 24 12.07 -1.41 44.30
C SER A 24 11.60 -2.86 44.32
N THR A 25 10.30 -3.08 44.10
CA THR A 25 9.70 -4.42 44.12
C THR A 25 10.21 -5.27 42.95
N GLU A 26 10.49 -6.56 43.18
CA GLU A 26 10.75 -7.52 42.12
C GLU A 26 9.41 -8.07 41.60
N ALA A 27 9.10 -7.80 40.33
CA ALA A 27 7.82 -8.19 39.73
C ALA A 27 7.90 -8.55 38.23
N ILE A 28 8.98 -8.22 37.53
CA ILE A 28 9.16 -8.57 36.11
C ILE A 28 9.86 -9.93 36.04
N TRP A 29 9.21 -10.90 35.41
CA TRP A 29 9.82 -12.17 35.04
C TRP A 29 10.07 -12.22 33.54
N VAL A 30 11.16 -12.90 33.15
CA VAL A 30 11.54 -13.10 31.75
C VAL A 30 11.87 -14.57 31.50
N SER A 31 11.52 -15.11 30.34
CA SER A 31 11.75 -16.53 30.01
C SER A 31 13.22 -16.90 29.77
N ARG A 32 14.09 -15.90 29.62
CA ARG A 32 15.54 -16.05 29.43
C ARG A 32 16.24 -14.76 29.81
N ASP A 33 17.48 -14.87 30.26
CA ASP A 33 18.35 -13.77 30.64
C ASP A 33 19.39 -13.43 29.56
N GLN A 34 19.52 -14.27 28.53
CA GLN A 34 20.40 -14.05 27.39
C GLN A 34 19.76 -14.48 26.06
N ILE A 35 20.12 -13.77 24.98
CA ILE A 35 19.84 -14.11 23.58
C ILE A 35 21.15 -14.04 22.80
N ASP A 36 21.55 -15.13 22.14
CA ASP A 36 22.73 -15.16 21.27
C ASP A 36 22.30 -15.37 19.82
N PHE A 37 22.50 -14.35 18.99
CA PHE A 37 22.19 -14.40 17.56
C PHE A 37 23.29 -15.07 16.75
N ASP A 38 24.51 -15.23 17.28
CA ASP A 38 25.69 -15.64 16.50
C ASP A 38 25.73 -14.96 15.11
N ARG A 39 25.61 -15.71 14.01
CA ARG A 39 25.53 -15.21 12.63
C ARG A 39 24.09 -15.18 12.06
N ASP A 40 23.09 -15.59 12.84
CA ASP A 40 21.69 -15.62 12.45
C ASP A 40 21.11 -14.19 12.32
N GLU A 41 20.26 -13.99 11.32
CA GLU A 41 19.54 -12.74 11.04
C GLU A 41 18.05 -12.83 11.39
N SER A 42 17.58 -14.02 11.73
CA SER A 42 16.19 -14.29 12.11
C SER A 42 15.84 -13.59 13.43
N PRO A 43 14.63 -13.04 13.57
CA PRO A 43 14.15 -12.53 14.86
C PRO A 43 14.15 -13.63 15.92
N MET A 44 14.56 -13.28 17.14
CA MET A 44 14.49 -14.16 18.31
C MET A 44 13.49 -13.63 19.32
N TYR A 45 12.97 -14.52 20.17
CA TYR A 45 11.86 -14.19 21.07
C TYR A 45 12.20 -14.50 22.53
N PHE A 46 11.63 -13.71 23.43
CA PHE A 46 11.51 -14.05 24.84
C PHE A 46 10.14 -13.64 25.37
N HIS A 47 9.71 -14.22 26.48
CA HIS A 47 8.49 -13.84 27.16
C HIS A 47 8.78 -12.96 28.37
N VAL A 48 7.85 -12.06 28.66
CA VAL A 48 7.82 -11.20 29.84
C VAL A 48 6.50 -11.43 30.56
N ALA A 49 6.51 -11.44 31.89
CA ALA A 49 5.29 -11.52 32.69
C ALA A 49 5.43 -10.75 34.00
N ASN A 50 4.30 -10.43 34.63
CA ASN A 50 4.27 -10.09 36.05
C ASN A 50 4.34 -11.40 36.86
N ASN A 51 5.33 -11.56 37.73
CA ASN A 51 5.44 -12.70 38.66
C ASN A 51 4.98 -12.39 40.09
N ASN A 52 4.46 -11.19 40.33
CA ASN A 52 3.97 -10.76 41.62
C ASN A 52 2.44 -10.59 41.58
N ALA A 53 1.72 -11.51 42.24
CA ALA A 53 0.26 -11.52 42.29
C ALA A 53 -0.35 -10.38 43.12
N GLU A 54 0.41 -9.80 44.04
CA GLU A 54 -0.04 -8.66 44.85
C GLU A 54 0.05 -7.34 44.06
N MET A 55 0.84 -7.33 43.00
CA MET A 55 0.93 -6.20 42.07
C MET A 55 -0.18 -6.31 41.03
N GLY A 56 -0.99 -5.25 40.90
CA GLY A 56 -1.93 -5.10 39.79
C GLY A 56 -1.22 -5.04 38.43
N THR A 57 -1.98 -4.77 37.36
CA THR A 57 -1.39 -4.63 36.02
C THR A 57 -0.47 -3.41 35.99
N PHE A 58 0.77 -3.59 35.52
CA PHE A 58 1.73 -2.49 35.32
C PHE A 58 2.33 -2.52 33.92
N THR A 59 2.77 -1.36 33.46
CA THR A 59 3.35 -1.19 32.13
C THR A 59 4.87 -1.31 32.18
N VAL A 60 5.43 -2.21 31.37
CA VAL A 60 6.88 -2.38 31.21
C VAL A 60 7.33 -1.71 29.93
N ASN A 61 8.31 -0.81 30.04
CA ASN A 61 9.03 -0.21 28.93
C ASN A 61 10.30 -1.02 28.65
N ILE A 62 10.50 -1.39 27.39
CA ILE A 62 11.52 -2.30 26.92
C ILE A 62 12.41 -1.54 25.94
N THR A 63 13.69 -1.42 26.26
CA THR A 63 14.64 -0.67 25.43
C THR A 63 15.97 -1.40 25.27
N GLY A 64 16.52 -1.40 24.06
CA GLY A 64 17.89 -1.84 23.81
C GLY A 64 18.89 -0.73 24.13
N ASN A 65 19.99 -1.05 24.81
CA ASN A 65 21.04 -0.07 25.14
C ASN A 65 21.98 0.23 23.95
N LYS A 66 21.91 -0.57 22.89
CA LYS A 66 22.62 -0.35 21.63
C LYS A 66 21.61 -0.07 20.51
N ASN A 67 21.97 0.84 19.61
CA ASN A 67 21.14 1.23 18.48
C ASN A 67 20.86 0.09 17.48
N TRP A 68 21.72 -0.94 17.49
CA TRP A 68 21.55 -2.18 16.73
C TRP A 68 20.61 -3.20 17.38
N ILE A 69 20.16 -2.99 18.62
CA ILE A 69 19.17 -3.87 19.27
C ILE A 69 17.78 -3.25 19.07
N LYS A 70 16.90 -3.97 18.37
CA LYS A 70 15.50 -3.60 18.19
C LYS A 70 14.61 -4.55 18.97
N VAL A 71 13.61 -4.00 19.66
CA VAL A 71 12.63 -4.75 20.43
C VAL A 71 11.22 -4.32 20.01
N SER A 72 10.31 -5.28 19.91
CA SER A 72 8.91 -5.03 19.60
C SER A 72 8.01 -5.99 20.38
N PRO A 73 6.94 -5.51 21.04
CA PRO A 73 6.63 -4.10 21.31
C PRO A 73 7.62 -3.44 22.31
N GLN A 74 7.72 -2.10 22.31
CA GLN A 74 8.54 -1.33 23.27
C GLN A 74 7.86 -1.09 24.61
N THR A 75 6.55 -1.31 24.69
CA THR A 75 5.74 -1.09 25.87
C THR A 75 4.68 -2.19 25.95
N ILE A 76 4.57 -2.87 27.09
CA ILE A 76 3.58 -3.93 27.31
C ILE A 76 2.87 -3.80 28.67
N PRO A 77 1.57 -4.10 28.75
CA PRO A 77 0.90 -4.31 30.02
C PRO A 77 1.21 -5.72 30.56
N CYS A 78 1.79 -5.81 31.75
CA CYS A 78 1.99 -7.07 32.46
C CYS A 78 0.88 -7.25 33.50
N LYS A 79 -0.07 -8.15 33.21
CA LYS A 79 -1.20 -8.49 34.09
C LYS A 79 -0.75 -9.42 35.23
N PRO A 80 -1.36 -9.33 36.43
CA PRO A 80 -1.06 -10.26 37.52
C PRO A 80 -1.26 -11.73 37.09
N PRO A 81 -0.52 -12.68 37.71
CA PRO A 81 -0.78 -14.10 37.56
C PRO A 81 -2.25 -14.46 37.80
N THR A 82 -2.73 -15.45 37.05
CA THR A 82 -4.07 -16.04 37.19
C THR A 82 -3.96 -17.43 37.80
N GLU A 83 -5.09 -18.09 38.07
CA GLU A 83 -5.12 -19.51 38.47
C GLU A 83 -4.41 -20.44 37.47
N SER A 84 -4.31 -20.04 36.20
CA SER A 84 -3.59 -20.77 35.15
C SER A 84 -2.09 -20.43 35.07
N GLY A 85 -1.58 -19.58 35.97
CA GLY A 85 -0.18 -19.15 36.01
C GLY A 85 0.04 -17.72 35.49
N MET A 86 1.31 -17.41 35.20
CA MET A 86 1.73 -16.10 34.71
C MET A 86 1.13 -15.79 33.33
N VAL A 87 0.62 -14.57 33.16
CA VAL A 87 0.18 -14.07 31.84
C VAL A 87 1.41 -13.58 31.08
N MET A 88 1.82 -14.33 30.07
CA MET A 88 3.04 -14.08 29.32
C MET A 88 2.79 -13.24 28.07
N GLU A 89 3.55 -12.16 27.95
CA GLU A 89 3.63 -11.34 26.74
C GLU A 89 4.89 -11.70 25.96
N ARG A 90 4.81 -11.81 24.64
CA ARG A 90 5.94 -12.18 23.78
C ARG A 90 6.63 -10.92 23.24
N ILE A 91 7.95 -10.87 23.41
CA ILE A 91 8.80 -9.82 22.88
C ILE A 91 9.67 -10.38 21.77
N GLU A 92 9.63 -9.71 20.62
CA GLU A 92 10.54 -9.95 19.51
C GLU A 92 11.79 -9.08 19.65
N VAL A 93 12.95 -9.68 19.39
CA VAL A 93 14.25 -9.03 19.35
C VAL A 93 14.84 -9.21 17.96
N ARG A 94 15.32 -8.12 17.37
CA ARG A 94 16.07 -8.14 16.10
C ARG A 94 17.40 -7.41 16.26
N ILE A 95 18.39 -7.88 15.50
CA ILE A 95 19.69 -7.20 15.38
C ILE A 95 19.77 -6.47 14.06
N ASP A 96 19.92 -5.15 14.13
CA ASP A 96 20.27 -4.32 13.00
C ASP A 96 21.80 -4.34 12.82
N ARG A 97 22.29 -5.41 12.18
CA ARG A 97 23.72 -5.65 11.91
C ARG A 97 24.38 -4.52 11.13
N SER A 98 23.60 -3.76 10.35
CA SER A 98 24.09 -2.63 9.58
C SER A 98 24.68 -1.53 10.50
N ARG A 99 24.18 -1.41 11.73
CA ARG A 99 24.64 -0.44 12.74
C ARG A 99 25.87 -0.93 13.53
N ILE A 100 26.37 -2.13 13.23
CA ILE A 100 27.57 -2.70 13.85
C ILE A 100 28.78 -2.36 12.97
N THR A 101 29.58 -1.39 13.41
CA THR A 101 30.65 -0.78 12.60
C THR A 101 32.01 -1.48 12.71
N SER A 102 32.07 -2.69 13.24
CA SER A 102 33.29 -3.50 13.25
C SER A 102 32.99 -4.99 13.23
N THR A 103 33.91 -5.79 12.70
CA THR A 103 33.82 -7.26 12.74
C THR A 103 34.13 -7.80 14.14
N GLY A 104 33.59 -8.98 14.48
CA GLY A 104 33.82 -9.66 15.76
C GLY A 104 32.52 -9.92 16.52
N LYS A 105 32.66 -10.42 17.76
CA LYS A 105 31.51 -10.60 18.67
C LYS A 105 31.18 -9.28 19.35
N HIS A 106 29.90 -8.91 19.32
CA HIS A 106 29.34 -7.71 19.94
C HIS A 106 28.33 -8.09 20.99
N THR A 107 28.26 -7.27 22.03
CA THR A 107 27.33 -7.46 23.15
C THR A 107 26.57 -6.18 23.48
N GLY A 108 25.32 -6.33 23.84
CA GLY A 108 24.48 -5.26 24.37
C GLY A 108 23.43 -5.83 25.30
N GLU A 109 22.48 -5.00 25.71
CA GLU A 109 21.49 -5.33 26.72
C GLU A 109 20.11 -4.80 26.35
N ILE A 110 19.09 -5.54 26.75
CA ILE A 110 17.70 -5.09 26.75
C ILE A 110 17.32 -4.79 28.20
N GLN A 111 16.77 -3.61 28.45
CA GLN A 111 16.33 -3.17 29.78
C GLN A 111 14.81 -3.12 29.82
N LEU A 112 14.24 -3.73 30.85
CA LEU A 112 12.81 -3.75 31.15
C LEU A 112 12.56 -2.91 32.40
N ARG A 113 11.89 -1.77 32.22
CA ARG A 113 11.69 -0.75 33.24
C ARG A 113 10.21 -0.51 33.48
N ALA A 114 9.82 -0.47 34.75
CA ALA A 114 8.48 -0.08 35.18
C ALA A 114 8.58 0.75 36.47
N SER A 115 7.62 1.64 36.68
CA SER A 115 7.64 2.55 37.83
C SER A 115 7.56 1.77 39.15
N GLY A 116 8.48 2.03 40.08
CA GLY A 116 8.54 1.34 41.38
C GLY A 116 9.03 -0.12 41.34
N ILE A 117 9.41 -0.62 40.16
CA ILE A 117 9.82 -2.02 39.95
C ILE A 117 11.31 -2.08 39.63
N LYS A 118 12.00 -3.08 40.18
CA LYS A 118 13.41 -3.33 39.88
C LYS A 118 13.59 -3.62 38.39
N THR A 119 14.52 -2.91 37.74
CA THR A 119 14.80 -3.10 36.31
C THR A 119 15.37 -4.49 36.06
N VAL A 120 14.85 -5.17 35.04
CA VAL A 120 15.39 -6.45 34.57
C VAL A 120 16.20 -6.22 33.30
N THR A 121 17.35 -6.88 33.18
CA THR A 121 18.26 -6.73 32.05
C THR A 121 18.52 -8.09 31.41
N LEU A 122 18.39 -8.18 30.08
CA LEU A 122 18.81 -9.35 29.30
C LEU A 122 20.06 -9.02 28.49
N LYS A 123 20.98 -9.98 28.41
CA LYS A 123 22.17 -9.87 27.55
C LYS A 123 21.84 -10.28 26.13
N VAL A 124 22.37 -9.53 25.16
CA VAL A 124 22.24 -9.83 23.74
C VAL A 124 23.64 -9.92 23.14
N SER A 125 23.94 -11.00 22.43
CA SER A 125 25.19 -11.13 21.67
C SER A 125 24.97 -11.44 20.20
N VAL A 126 25.92 -11.01 19.36
CA VAL A 126 25.89 -11.18 17.90
C VAL A 126 27.32 -11.22 17.35
N VAL A 127 27.58 -11.98 16.29
CA VAL A 127 28.88 -12.06 15.60
C VAL A 127 28.80 -11.42 14.23
N GLN A 128 29.58 -10.36 13.98
CA GLN A 128 29.65 -9.65 12.70
C GLN A 128 30.90 -10.07 11.92
N THR A 129 30.75 -10.60 10.71
CA THR A 129 31.89 -11.13 9.91
C THR A 129 32.39 -10.18 8.82
N SER A 130 31.63 -9.15 8.48
CA SER A 130 32.02 -8.11 7.51
C SER A 130 31.48 -6.75 7.93
N VAL A 131 32.18 -5.66 7.59
CA VAL A 131 31.69 -4.29 7.77
C VAL A 131 31.50 -3.69 6.38
N ASN A 132 30.25 -3.50 5.98
CA ASN A 132 29.90 -2.67 4.83
C ASN A 132 29.42 -1.31 5.34
N PRO A 133 29.62 -0.19 4.62
CA PRO A 133 29.03 1.08 5.01
C PRO A 133 27.51 0.94 5.14
N THR A 134 26.98 1.45 6.25
CA THR A 134 25.58 1.35 6.66
C THR A 134 24.66 2.20 5.78
N LEU A 135 24.30 1.70 4.61
CA LEU A 135 23.17 2.24 3.86
C LEU A 135 21.87 1.63 4.44
N PRO A 136 20.80 2.42 4.65
CA PRO A 136 19.53 1.92 5.18
C PRO A 136 19.04 0.68 4.43
N PRO A 137 18.67 -0.44 5.07
CA PRO A 137 18.11 -1.58 4.34
C PRO A 137 16.80 -1.18 3.63
N LEU A 138 16.63 -1.63 2.40
CA LEU A 138 15.32 -1.63 1.73
C LEU A 138 14.58 -2.91 2.13
N SER A 139 13.24 -2.89 2.09
CA SER A 139 12.44 -4.10 2.27
C SER A 139 11.37 -4.23 1.18
N ILE A 140 11.24 -5.45 0.64
CA ILE A 140 10.14 -5.85 -0.24
C ILE A 140 9.02 -6.37 0.65
N ASN A 141 7.92 -5.62 0.72
CA ASN A 141 6.79 -5.93 1.60
C ASN A 141 5.61 -6.46 0.79
N ASN A 142 4.94 -7.46 1.36
CA ASN A 142 3.75 -8.12 0.83
C ASN A 142 3.84 -8.50 -0.67
N PRO A 143 4.91 -9.18 -1.08
CA PRO A 143 5.07 -9.57 -2.47
C PRO A 143 4.00 -10.57 -2.90
N VAL A 144 3.34 -10.25 -4.01
CA VAL A 144 2.43 -11.14 -4.72
C VAL A 144 3.14 -11.65 -5.97
N VAL A 145 3.40 -12.95 -6.01
CA VAL A 145 4.03 -13.61 -7.16
C VAL A 145 2.95 -14.30 -7.99
N THR A 146 2.89 -13.96 -9.28
CA THR A 146 1.95 -14.58 -10.21
C THR A 146 2.67 -15.19 -11.42
N TYR A 147 2.11 -16.29 -11.90
CA TYR A 147 2.59 -17.03 -13.07
C TYR A 147 1.46 -17.14 -14.09
N LYS A 148 1.69 -16.65 -15.32
CA LYS A 148 0.66 -16.61 -16.36
C LYS A 148 1.22 -17.02 -17.72
N SER A 149 0.36 -17.49 -18.61
CA SER A 149 0.73 -17.62 -20.02
C SER A 149 0.91 -16.22 -20.64
N PRO A 150 1.90 -16.00 -21.54
CA PRO A 150 2.88 -16.97 -22.06
C PRO A 150 4.20 -16.98 -21.27
N SER A 151 4.26 -17.77 -20.19
CA SER A 151 5.43 -17.97 -19.32
C SER A 151 5.88 -16.73 -18.55
N LEU A 152 4.93 -15.84 -18.25
CA LEU A 152 5.16 -14.63 -17.46
C LEU A 152 5.37 -14.97 -16.00
N ILE A 153 6.42 -14.40 -15.43
CA ILE A 153 6.70 -14.35 -14.00
C ILE A 153 6.64 -12.90 -13.56
N GLU A 154 5.84 -12.64 -12.54
CA GLU A 154 5.63 -11.28 -12.04
C GLU A 154 5.67 -11.22 -10.51
N PHE A 155 6.34 -10.19 -10.00
CA PHE A 155 6.40 -9.82 -8.60
C PHE A 155 5.79 -8.43 -8.45
N ALA A 156 4.63 -8.32 -7.81
CA ALA A 156 4.07 -7.04 -7.39
C ALA A 156 4.30 -6.86 -5.88
N PHE A 157 4.83 -5.71 -5.46
CA PHE A 157 5.22 -5.49 -4.06
C PHE A 157 5.31 -4.01 -3.70
N SER A 158 5.31 -3.74 -2.41
CA SER A 158 5.63 -2.42 -1.85
C SER A 158 7.11 -2.36 -1.47
N LEU A 159 7.83 -1.32 -1.89
CA LEU A 159 9.22 -1.10 -1.50
C LEU A 159 9.29 -0.08 -0.36
N ARG A 160 9.98 -0.43 0.74
CA ARG A 160 10.08 0.44 1.92
C ARG A 160 11.50 0.66 2.40
N ASP A 161 11.69 1.79 3.09
CA ASP A 161 12.91 2.12 3.80
C ASP A 161 12.90 1.53 5.22
N GLN A 162 14.03 1.61 5.92
CA GLN A 162 14.19 1.17 7.31
C GLN A 162 13.23 1.84 8.33
N LYS A 163 12.52 2.91 7.95
CA LYS A 163 11.53 3.62 8.76
C LYS A 163 10.09 3.25 8.37
N ASP A 164 9.90 2.19 7.58
CA ASP A 164 8.61 1.75 7.04
C ASP A 164 7.94 2.79 6.13
N ARG A 165 8.72 3.71 5.54
CA ARG A 165 8.20 4.66 4.55
C ARG A 165 8.36 4.08 3.15
N ALA A 166 7.40 4.38 2.29
CA ALA A 166 7.48 3.99 0.89
C ALA A 166 8.70 4.62 0.21
N VAL A 167 9.35 3.83 -0.64
CA VAL A 167 10.48 4.29 -1.45
C VAL A 167 9.95 4.64 -2.82
N THR A 168 9.87 5.94 -3.11
CA THR A 168 9.42 6.46 -4.40
C THR A 168 10.63 6.80 -5.27
N GLY A 169 10.62 6.33 -6.51
CA GLY A 169 11.70 6.54 -7.47
C GLY A 169 11.23 6.23 -8.89
N GLU A 170 11.94 6.75 -9.88
CA GLU A 170 11.77 6.35 -11.27
C GLU A 170 12.38 4.97 -11.49
N PRO A 171 11.73 4.03 -12.20
CA PRO A 171 12.27 2.68 -12.42
C PRO A 171 13.71 2.67 -12.95
N ALA A 172 14.09 3.64 -13.79
CA ALA A 172 15.45 3.78 -14.33
C ALA A 172 16.53 4.08 -13.28
N GLN A 173 16.16 4.50 -12.07
CA GLN A 173 17.09 4.76 -10.96
C GLN A 173 17.43 3.50 -10.17
N PHE A 174 16.69 2.41 -10.37
CA PHE A 174 16.90 1.15 -9.67
C PHE A 174 17.86 0.25 -10.45
N GLY A 175 18.79 -0.36 -9.73
CA GLY A 175 19.42 -1.59 -10.22
C GLY A 175 18.47 -2.76 -10.00
N LEU A 176 18.26 -3.55 -11.04
CA LEU A 176 17.41 -4.75 -11.00
C LEU A 176 18.23 -5.97 -11.40
N GLN A 177 18.10 -7.03 -10.61
CA GLN A 177 18.55 -8.37 -10.95
C GLN A 177 17.40 -9.34 -10.72
N ALA A 178 17.26 -10.33 -11.60
CA ALA A 178 16.30 -11.41 -11.42
C ALA A 178 16.93 -12.75 -11.81
N PHE A 179 16.45 -13.82 -11.19
CA PHE A 179 16.95 -15.16 -11.40
C PHE A 179 15.82 -16.18 -11.52
N GLU A 180 16.00 -17.12 -12.44
CA GLU A 180 15.30 -18.40 -12.46
C GLU A 180 16.16 -19.40 -11.66
N SER A 181 15.95 -19.42 -10.35
CA SER A 181 16.80 -20.12 -9.38
C SER A 181 18.24 -19.62 -9.37
N ARG A 182 19.12 -20.18 -10.20
CA ARG A 182 20.52 -19.74 -10.32
C ARG A 182 20.84 -19.12 -11.68
N ARG A 183 19.91 -19.19 -12.64
CA ARG A 183 20.10 -18.64 -13.98
C ARG A 183 19.70 -17.16 -13.96
N PRO A 184 20.60 -16.22 -14.30
CA PRO A 184 20.22 -14.82 -14.40
C PRO A 184 19.23 -14.61 -15.56
N VAL A 185 18.29 -13.70 -15.35
CA VAL A 185 17.28 -13.25 -16.32
C VAL A 185 17.69 -11.85 -16.79
N GLY A 186 17.48 -11.53 -18.07
CA GLY A 186 17.85 -10.22 -18.59
C GLY A 186 16.94 -9.73 -19.71
N THR A 187 17.54 -8.92 -20.59
CA THR A 187 16.85 -8.28 -21.71
C THR A 187 16.15 -9.26 -22.67
N PRO A 188 16.73 -10.43 -23.02
CA PRO A 188 16.05 -11.39 -23.89
C PRO A 188 14.71 -11.84 -23.31
N GLU A 189 14.62 -12.05 -21.99
CA GLU A 189 13.38 -12.42 -21.29
C GLU A 189 12.45 -11.22 -21.02
N GLY A 190 12.84 -10.00 -21.41
CA GLY A 190 12.04 -8.80 -21.20
C GLY A 190 12.00 -8.34 -19.74
N LEU A 191 13.07 -8.60 -18.98
CA LEU A 191 13.14 -8.20 -17.57
C LEU A 191 12.93 -6.69 -17.43
N THR A 192 11.88 -6.31 -16.71
CA THR A 192 11.49 -4.92 -16.50
C THR A 192 11.06 -4.66 -15.06
N LEU A 193 11.35 -3.45 -14.59
CA LEU A 193 10.77 -2.85 -13.39
C LEU A 193 9.83 -1.74 -13.84
N ARG A 194 8.61 -1.72 -13.32
CA ARG A 194 7.65 -0.64 -13.52
C ARG A 194 7.05 -0.21 -12.19
N ARG A 195 6.51 1.01 -12.13
CA ARG A 195 5.66 1.46 -11.02
C ARG A 195 4.35 0.67 -11.01
N GLY A 196 3.73 0.55 -9.84
CA GLY A 196 2.40 -0.03 -9.69
C GLY A 196 1.36 0.67 -10.57
N ALA A 197 1.49 1.99 -10.75
CA ALA A 197 0.63 2.80 -11.62
C ALA A 197 0.60 2.34 -13.10
N SER A 198 1.56 1.53 -13.56
CA SER A 198 1.49 0.92 -14.89
C SER A 198 0.34 -0.10 -15.03
N ARG A 199 -0.19 -0.65 -13.92
CA ARG A 199 -1.44 -1.40 -13.92
C ARG A 199 -2.63 -0.45 -13.88
N GLN A 200 -3.76 -0.90 -14.40
CA GLN A 200 -5.00 -0.15 -14.24
C GLN A 200 -5.34 -0.07 -12.75
N LEU A 201 -5.41 1.15 -12.23
CA LEU A 201 -5.80 1.41 -10.85
C LEU A 201 -7.31 1.68 -10.79
N TRP A 202 -7.98 0.97 -9.89
CA TRP A 202 -9.36 1.24 -9.47
C TRP A 202 -9.36 1.64 -8.00
N LEU A 203 -9.82 2.85 -7.70
CA LEU A 203 -9.83 3.41 -6.35
C LEU A 203 -11.24 3.84 -5.97
N SER A 204 -11.79 3.29 -4.89
CA SER A 204 -13.07 3.75 -4.35
C SER A 204 -12.86 4.51 -3.05
N LEU A 205 -13.32 5.76 -3.00
CA LEU A 205 -13.34 6.57 -1.78
C LEU A 205 -14.65 6.32 -1.05
N VAL A 206 -14.57 5.81 0.18
CA VAL A 206 -15.74 5.57 1.03
C VAL A 206 -15.71 6.58 2.17
N MET A 207 -16.65 7.52 2.16
CA MET A 207 -16.62 8.73 2.98
C MET A 207 -17.74 8.76 4.02
N ASP A 208 -17.37 8.91 5.29
CA ASP A 208 -18.27 8.97 6.44
C ASP A 208 -18.76 10.40 6.70
N TYR A 209 -20.07 10.59 6.64
CA TYR A 209 -20.79 11.82 6.95
C TYR A 209 -21.76 11.64 8.13
N SER A 210 -21.58 10.56 8.89
CA SER A 210 -22.43 10.26 10.05
C SER A 210 -22.25 11.30 11.16
N ARG A 211 -23.16 11.25 12.13
CA ARG A 211 -23.09 12.08 13.33
C ARG A 211 -21.78 11.87 14.09
N TYR A 212 -21.22 10.66 14.06
CA TYR A 212 -19.97 10.39 14.74
C TYR A 212 -18.78 11.15 14.16
N MET A 213 -18.77 11.41 12.85
CA MET A 213 -17.77 12.27 12.23
C MET A 213 -17.91 13.73 12.67
N THR A 214 -19.15 14.23 12.79
CA THR A 214 -19.40 15.58 13.31
C THR A 214 -19.05 15.73 14.79
N GLU A 215 -19.09 14.65 15.58
CA GLU A 215 -18.76 14.66 17.01
C GLU A 215 -17.25 14.75 17.28
N ILE A 216 -16.40 14.41 16.30
CA ILE A 216 -14.93 14.58 16.41
C ILE A 216 -14.55 16.06 16.43
N GLY A 217 -15.28 16.91 15.71
CA GLY A 217 -15.06 18.34 15.62
C GLY A 217 -15.74 18.95 14.40
N GLU A 218 -16.04 20.25 14.46
CA GLU A 218 -16.82 20.96 13.43
C GLU A 218 -16.22 20.86 12.02
N ASN A 219 -14.89 20.66 11.90
CA ASN A 219 -14.16 20.66 10.62
C ASN A 219 -13.70 19.27 10.17
N ALA A 220 -14.10 18.17 10.82
CA ALA A 220 -13.61 16.82 10.46
C ALA A 220 -14.03 16.39 9.05
N ILE A 221 -15.28 16.71 8.68
CA ILE A 221 -15.81 16.46 7.34
C ILE A 221 -15.13 17.39 6.31
N ASP A 222 -14.95 18.66 6.65
CA ASP A 222 -14.27 19.63 5.78
C ASP A 222 -12.85 19.16 5.43
N GLU A 223 -12.09 18.72 6.44
CA GLU A 223 -10.73 18.23 6.22
C GLU A 223 -10.72 16.93 5.41
N MET A 224 -11.62 15.99 5.68
CA MET A 224 -11.77 14.78 4.87
C MET A 224 -12.01 15.10 3.38
N GLU A 225 -12.95 16.00 3.09
CA GLU A 225 -13.24 16.45 1.72
C GLU A 225 -12.04 17.15 1.09
N ARG A 226 -11.40 18.04 1.86
CA ARG A 226 -10.23 18.80 1.41
C ARG A 226 -9.08 17.88 1.05
N VAL A 227 -8.71 16.92 1.91
CA VAL A 227 -7.56 16.06 1.63
C VAL A 227 -7.85 15.07 0.50
N ALA A 228 -9.10 14.59 0.39
CA ALA A 228 -9.53 13.80 -0.76
C ALA A 228 -9.36 14.60 -2.07
N THR A 229 -9.86 15.83 -2.12
CA THR A 229 -9.91 16.64 -3.35
C THR A 229 -8.61 17.36 -3.72
N GLU A 230 -7.83 17.81 -2.72
CA GLU A 230 -6.64 18.63 -2.93
C GLU A 230 -5.33 17.83 -2.86
N ALA A 231 -5.32 16.64 -2.24
CA ALA A 231 -4.10 15.84 -2.09
C ALA A 231 -4.19 14.48 -2.78
N LEU A 232 -5.26 13.71 -2.53
CA LEU A 232 -5.37 12.36 -3.08
C LEU A 232 -5.67 12.36 -4.58
N LEU A 233 -6.78 12.96 -5.01
CA LEU A 233 -7.18 12.94 -6.43
C LEU A 233 -6.10 13.48 -7.38
N PRO A 234 -5.40 14.60 -7.07
CA PRO A 234 -4.34 15.12 -7.95
C PRO A 234 -3.07 14.27 -7.99
N SER A 235 -2.89 13.33 -7.04
CA SER A 235 -1.73 12.43 -7.00
C SER A 235 -1.90 11.15 -7.83
N LEU A 236 -3.07 10.93 -8.40
CA LEU A 236 -3.32 9.72 -9.19
C LEU A 236 -2.85 9.92 -10.62
N ASN A 237 -2.37 8.86 -11.26
CA ASN A 237 -2.14 8.80 -12.70
C ASN A 237 -3.44 9.11 -13.47
N GLU A 238 -3.28 9.63 -14.69
CA GLU A 238 -4.41 10.10 -15.50
C GLU A 238 -5.44 9.01 -15.80
N ASP A 239 -4.99 7.76 -15.99
CA ASP A 239 -5.80 6.61 -16.33
C ASP A 239 -6.43 5.90 -15.11
N ALA A 240 -6.16 6.33 -13.88
CA ALA A 240 -6.77 5.69 -12.70
C ALA A 240 -8.29 5.95 -12.62
N LEU A 241 -9.08 4.92 -12.37
CA LEU A 241 -10.52 5.03 -12.21
C LEU A 241 -10.85 5.27 -10.74
N VAL A 242 -11.56 6.36 -10.46
CA VAL A 242 -12.01 6.73 -9.11
C VAL A 242 -13.52 6.69 -9.03
N SER A 243 -14.04 6.05 -7.99
CA SER A 243 -15.44 6.18 -7.55
C SER A 243 -15.51 6.79 -6.16
N VAL A 244 -16.66 7.39 -5.84
CA VAL A 244 -16.93 7.99 -4.52
C VAL A 244 -18.26 7.47 -4.00
N ARG A 245 -18.25 7.00 -2.76
CA ARG A 245 -19.42 6.52 -2.03
C ARG A 245 -19.49 7.20 -0.68
N ALA A 246 -20.68 7.60 -0.26
CA ALA A 246 -20.89 8.28 1.01
C ALA A 246 -21.97 7.60 1.86
N PHE A 247 -21.85 7.68 3.17
CA PHE A 247 -22.86 7.22 4.12
C PHE A 247 -23.00 8.20 5.30
N TYR A 248 -24.20 8.33 5.87
CA TYR A 248 -24.50 9.39 6.85
C TYR A 248 -25.58 9.03 7.89
N ARG A 249 -26.27 7.90 7.72
CA ARG A 249 -27.34 7.45 8.61
C ARG A 249 -27.31 5.94 8.80
N ASN A 250 -27.73 5.50 9.99
CA ASN A 250 -27.87 4.07 10.31
C ASN A 250 -29.13 3.42 9.72
N THR A 251 -30.07 4.20 9.18
CA THR A 251 -31.34 3.70 8.61
C THR A 251 -31.33 3.58 7.09
N GLU A 252 -30.26 4.02 6.43
CA GLU A 252 -30.15 3.99 4.97
C GLU A 252 -28.83 3.37 4.54
N ASN A 253 -28.82 2.77 3.35
CA ASN A 253 -27.59 2.28 2.73
C ASN A 253 -26.74 3.45 2.23
N SER A 254 -25.45 3.20 2.07
CA SER A 254 -24.53 4.10 1.40
C SER A 254 -24.97 4.43 -0.03
N LYS A 255 -24.61 5.63 -0.50
CA LYS A 255 -24.94 6.13 -1.83
C LYS A 255 -23.69 6.21 -2.69
N GLU A 256 -23.78 5.74 -3.93
CA GLU A 256 -22.79 6.09 -4.96
C GLU A 256 -22.98 7.55 -5.34
N ILE A 257 -21.92 8.33 -5.21
CA ILE A 257 -21.90 9.76 -5.56
C ILE A 257 -21.25 9.92 -6.93
N VAL A 258 -20.14 9.21 -7.14
CA VAL A 258 -19.36 9.23 -8.37
C VAL A 258 -19.12 7.79 -8.82
N PRO A 259 -19.56 7.39 -10.03
CA PRO A 259 -19.18 6.11 -10.62
C PRO A 259 -17.68 6.09 -10.96
N PHE A 260 -17.15 4.96 -11.41
CA PHE A 260 -15.73 4.86 -11.75
C PHE A 260 -15.36 5.74 -12.94
N THR A 261 -14.64 6.84 -12.69
CA THR A 261 -14.24 7.83 -13.69
C THR A 261 -12.78 8.23 -13.55
N VAL A 262 -12.17 8.65 -14.65
CA VAL A 262 -10.85 9.29 -14.67
C VAL A 262 -10.93 10.82 -14.50
N ASN A 263 -12.13 11.40 -14.60
CA ASN A 263 -12.35 12.85 -14.49
C ASN A 263 -12.24 13.29 -13.02
N ARG A 264 -11.06 13.78 -12.63
CA ARG A 264 -10.75 14.20 -11.26
C ARG A 264 -11.49 15.46 -10.86
N GLU A 265 -11.68 16.39 -11.80
CA GLU A 265 -12.41 17.62 -11.57
C GLU A 265 -13.87 17.34 -11.24
N PHE A 266 -14.50 16.44 -11.99
CA PHE A 266 -15.87 15.98 -11.72
C PHE A 266 -15.96 15.31 -10.34
N ALA A 267 -15.08 14.34 -10.04
CA ALA A 267 -15.07 13.69 -8.74
C ALA A 267 -14.87 14.69 -7.58
N ALA A 268 -13.96 15.65 -7.75
CA ALA A 268 -13.68 16.68 -6.75
C ALA A 268 -14.86 17.65 -6.57
N GLN A 269 -15.55 18.01 -7.66
CA GLN A 269 -16.76 18.83 -7.59
C GLN A 269 -17.89 18.10 -6.87
N GLU A 270 -18.16 16.85 -7.24
CA GLU A 270 -19.22 16.06 -6.60
C GLU A 270 -18.94 15.86 -5.10
N ILE A 271 -17.68 15.62 -4.69
CA ILE A 271 -17.30 15.56 -3.27
C ILE A 271 -17.67 16.86 -2.53
N ARG A 272 -17.32 18.03 -3.09
CA ARG A 272 -17.63 19.33 -2.47
C ARG A 272 -19.14 19.61 -2.37
N GLU A 273 -19.93 18.96 -3.20
CA GLU A 273 -21.39 19.11 -3.24
C GLU A 273 -22.13 17.99 -2.46
N ILE A 274 -21.43 17.00 -1.89
CA ILE A 274 -22.06 15.85 -1.20
C ILE A 274 -23.11 16.30 -0.19
N ARG A 275 -22.73 17.22 0.70
CA ARG A 275 -23.58 17.67 1.81
C ARG A 275 -24.87 18.35 1.36
N SER A 276 -24.80 19.21 0.34
CA SER A 276 -25.96 19.96 -0.15
C SER A 276 -26.85 19.14 -1.07
N LYS A 277 -26.27 18.25 -1.89
CA LYS A 277 -26.99 17.53 -2.95
C LYS A 277 -27.49 16.15 -2.53
N TYR A 278 -26.73 15.41 -1.71
CA TYR A 278 -26.99 13.99 -1.46
C TYR A 278 -27.37 13.65 -0.02
N LEU A 279 -27.15 14.57 0.92
CA LEU A 279 -27.37 14.35 2.36
C LEU A 279 -28.52 15.22 2.92
N PRO A 280 -29.75 15.14 2.39
CA PRO A 280 -30.85 15.94 2.93
C PRO A 280 -31.24 15.47 4.33
N GLY A 281 -31.56 16.43 5.21
CA GLY A 281 -32.10 16.17 6.54
C GLY A 281 -31.05 16.11 7.64
N PHE A 282 -31.10 15.06 8.46
CA PHE A 282 -30.23 14.88 9.63
C PHE A 282 -29.27 13.70 9.43
N ASN A 283 -28.13 13.74 10.11
CA ASN A 283 -27.20 12.62 10.21
C ASN A 283 -27.42 11.82 11.51
N SER A 284 -27.12 10.53 11.48
CA SER A 284 -27.27 9.65 12.65
C SER A 284 -26.07 8.70 12.76
N GLY A 285 -26.29 7.41 13.03
CA GLY A 285 -25.22 6.43 13.11
C GLY A 285 -24.55 6.12 11.76
N ALA A 286 -23.55 5.26 11.81
CA ALA A 286 -22.70 4.87 10.68
C ALA A 286 -22.96 3.42 10.24
N ARG A 287 -22.80 3.14 8.93
CA ARG A 287 -22.89 1.79 8.34
C ARG A 287 -21.65 1.49 7.52
N VAL A 288 -20.50 1.53 8.19
CA VAL A 288 -19.17 1.32 7.62
C VAL A 288 -19.10 0.01 6.84
N TYR A 289 -19.55 -1.11 7.43
CA TYR A 289 -19.42 -2.41 6.77
C TYR A 289 -20.34 -2.56 5.55
N GLU A 290 -21.51 -1.91 5.57
CA GLU A 290 -22.41 -1.86 4.41
C GLU A 290 -21.78 -1.05 3.28
N ALA A 291 -21.24 0.13 3.60
CA ALA A 291 -20.60 0.99 2.62
C ALA A 291 -19.38 0.32 1.96
N LEU A 292 -18.57 -0.38 2.76
CA LEU A 292 -17.46 -1.18 2.25
C LEU A 292 -17.93 -2.30 1.33
N LEU A 293 -18.94 -3.09 1.74
CA LEU A 293 -19.45 -4.18 0.90
C LEU A 293 -20.01 -3.65 -0.43
N ALA A 294 -20.78 -2.57 -0.39
CA ALA A 294 -21.34 -1.94 -1.59
C ALA A 294 -20.23 -1.41 -2.52
N ALA A 295 -19.16 -0.81 -1.96
CA ALA A 295 -17.99 -0.39 -2.75
C ALA A 295 -17.27 -1.59 -3.39
N ILE A 296 -17.04 -2.67 -2.63
CA ILE A 296 -16.40 -3.89 -3.15
C ILE A 296 -17.19 -4.48 -4.32
N GLN A 297 -18.52 -4.51 -4.21
CA GLN A 297 -19.39 -5.06 -5.24
C GLN A 297 -19.29 -4.28 -6.57
N ARG A 298 -18.92 -3.00 -6.54
CA ARG A 298 -18.81 -2.15 -7.73
C ARG A 298 -17.60 -2.44 -8.61
N PHE A 299 -16.54 -3.04 -8.04
CA PHE A 299 -15.37 -3.43 -8.83
C PHE A 299 -15.74 -4.54 -9.84
N PRO A 300 -15.15 -4.52 -11.05
CA PRO A 300 -15.42 -5.55 -12.06
C PRO A 300 -15.06 -6.96 -11.56
N GLU A 301 -15.66 -7.98 -12.18
CA GLU A 301 -15.26 -9.36 -11.94
C GLU A 301 -13.84 -9.63 -12.44
N GLU A 302 -13.15 -10.57 -11.80
CA GLU A 302 -11.71 -10.77 -11.92
C GLU A 302 -11.27 -11.22 -13.32
N GLU A 303 -12.10 -11.97 -14.05
CA GLU A 303 -11.70 -12.66 -15.30
C GLU A 303 -11.12 -11.72 -16.38
N ARG A 304 -11.54 -10.45 -16.42
CA ARG A 304 -11.04 -9.44 -17.38
C ARG A 304 -10.03 -8.45 -16.79
N THR A 305 -9.90 -8.40 -15.47
CA THR A 305 -9.16 -7.35 -14.74
C THR A 305 -8.26 -7.96 -13.66
N GLU A 306 -7.85 -9.22 -13.85
CA GLU A 306 -6.97 -9.98 -12.95
C GLU A 306 -5.59 -9.34 -12.76
N LYS A 307 -5.26 -8.37 -13.61
CA LYS A 307 -3.99 -7.61 -13.64
C LYS A 307 -4.17 -6.19 -13.11
N ASP A 308 -5.37 -5.82 -12.66
CA ASP A 308 -5.70 -4.47 -12.18
C ASP A 308 -5.50 -4.38 -10.67
N ASP A 309 -5.08 -3.21 -10.20
CA ASP A 309 -4.96 -2.96 -8.77
C ASP A 309 -6.23 -2.28 -8.25
N ARG A 310 -6.76 -2.79 -7.12
CA ARG A 310 -8.06 -2.37 -6.58
C ARG A 310 -7.92 -1.95 -5.14
N TYR A 311 -8.32 -0.72 -4.85
CA TYR A 311 -8.20 -0.13 -3.52
C TYR A 311 -9.51 0.51 -3.07
N ILE A 312 -9.80 0.35 -1.79
CA ILE A 312 -10.76 1.21 -1.10
C ILE A 312 -9.99 2.06 -0.12
N VAL A 313 -10.26 3.37 -0.10
CA VAL A 313 -9.84 4.23 1.00
C VAL A 313 -11.08 4.64 1.78
N LEU A 314 -11.20 4.11 2.99
CA LEU A 314 -12.25 4.40 3.94
C LEU A 314 -11.84 5.56 4.85
N PHE A 315 -12.63 6.63 4.84
CA PHE A 315 -12.57 7.71 5.81
C PHE A 315 -13.71 7.56 6.79
N CYS A 316 -13.39 7.36 8.06
CA CYS A 316 -14.41 7.19 9.11
C CYS A 316 -13.84 7.51 10.48
N ASN A 317 -14.68 7.47 11.50
CA ASN A 317 -14.24 7.46 12.90
C ASN A 317 -14.17 6.05 13.52
N GLY A 318 -14.39 5.04 12.67
CA GLY A 318 -14.34 3.63 12.99
C GLY A 318 -15.44 3.13 13.93
N ARG A 319 -16.58 3.82 14.06
CA ARG A 319 -17.77 3.21 14.68
C ARG A 319 -18.70 2.67 13.60
N ASP A 320 -19.17 1.44 13.75
CA ASP A 320 -20.31 0.93 12.99
C ASP A 320 -21.53 0.75 13.90
N THR A 321 -22.68 1.34 13.54
CA THR A 321 -23.88 1.33 14.38
C THR A 321 -24.66 0.03 14.25
N THR A 322 -24.59 -0.64 13.09
CA THR A 322 -25.52 -1.72 12.76
C THR A 322 -24.90 -3.11 12.90
N GLY A 323 -23.58 -3.21 12.70
CA GLY A 323 -22.85 -4.47 12.59
C GLY A 323 -23.30 -5.35 11.41
N VAL A 324 -24.10 -4.82 10.48
CA VAL A 324 -24.73 -5.57 9.40
C VAL A 324 -24.48 -4.88 8.04
N PRO A 325 -23.79 -5.56 7.11
CA PRO A 325 -23.18 -6.89 7.22
C PRO A 325 -22.04 -6.93 8.25
N SER A 326 -21.62 -8.13 8.65
CA SER A 326 -20.47 -8.29 9.55
C SER A 326 -19.15 -7.98 8.85
N MET A 327 -18.12 -7.63 9.63
CA MET A 327 -16.76 -7.41 9.11
C MET A 327 -16.22 -8.61 8.32
N GLU A 328 -16.60 -9.83 8.70
CA GLU A 328 -16.14 -11.05 8.04
C GLU A 328 -16.69 -11.18 6.61
N ILE A 329 -17.95 -10.81 6.37
CA ILE A 329 -18.53 -10.78 5.03
C ILE A 329 -17.79 -9.79 4.14
N VAL A 330 -17.44 -8.62 4.69
CA VAL A 330 -16.65 -7.61 3.98
C VAL A 330 -15.25 -8.15 3.64
N ARG A 331 -14.60 -8.82 4.60
CA ARG A 331 -13.28 -9.43 4.43
C ARG A 331 -13.28 -10.47 3.31
N GLU A 332 -14.24 -11.39 3.31
CA GLU A 332 -14.36 -12.43 2.30
C GLU A 332 -14.61 -11.84 0.90
N ALA A 333 -15.50 -10.84 0.81
CA ALA A 333 -15.77 -10.15 -0.44
C ALA A 333 -14.53 -9.43 -0.98
N ALA A 334 -13.79 -8.73 -0.12
CA ALA A 334 -12.58 -8.01 -0.48
C ALA A 334 -11.48 -8.97 -0.96
N LEU A 335 -11.24 -10.07 -0.24
CA LEU A 335 -10.28 -11.09 -0.64
C LEU A 335 -10.63 -11.75 -1.97
N LYS A 336 -11.91 -12.09 -2.17
CA LYS A 336 -12.39 -12.67 -3.43
C LYS A 336 -12.17 -11.72 -4.61
N LYS A 337 -12.41 -10.42 -4.42
CA LYS A 337 -12.21 -9.40 -5.46
C LYS A 337 -10.80 -8.79 -5.46
N LYS A 338 -9.86 -9.31 -4.66
CA LYS A 338 -8.49 -8.78 -4.51
C LYS A 338 -8.44 -7.27 -4.23
N VAL A 339 -9.40 -6.77 -3.45
CA VAL A 339 -9.48 -5.35 -3.07
C VAL A 339 -8.70 -5.12 -1.78
N GLN A 340 -7.79 -4.15 -1.81
CA GLN A 340 -7.01 -3.73 -0.64
C GLN A 340 -7.74 -2.60 0.08
N ILE A 341 -7.95 -2.72 1.40
CA ILE A 341 -8.71 -1.73 2.17
C ILE A 341 -7.78 -0.89 3.03
N PHE A 342 -7.67 0.38 2.68
CA PHE A 342 -6.97 1.40 3.43
C PHE A 342 -7.98 2.15 4.30
N VAL A 343 -7.67 2.34 5.57
CA VAL A 343 -8.55 2.97 6.55
C VAL A 343 -7.82 4.18 7.13
N ALA A 344 -8.37 5.36 6.90
CA ALA A 344 -8.02 6.59 7.60
C ALA A 344 -9.07 6.83 8.70
N CYS A 345 -8.71 6.46 9.93
CA CYS A 345 -9.60 6.53 11.08
C CYS A 345 -9.32 7.80 11.89
N LEU A 346 -10.32 8.67 12.01
CA LEU A 346 -10.22 9.89 12.81
C LEU A 346 -10.73 9.68 14.24
N GLY A 347 -10.01 10.22 15.22
CA GLY A 347 -10.41 10.24 16.63
C GLY A 347 -10.41 8.86 17.31
N ASP A 348 -10.90 8.85 18.56
CA ASP A 348 -10.96 7.63 19.39
C ASP A 348 -12.06 6.68 18.90
N SER A 349 -11.64 5.53 18.35
CA SER A 349 -12.51 4.55 17.74
C SER A 349 -12.76 3.33 18.64
N MET A 350 -14.02 2.89 18.70
CA MET A 350 -14.40 1.66 19.43
C MET A 350 -14.16 0.37 18.63
N ASP A 351 -14.15 0.43 17.29
CA ASP A 351 -13.87 -0.74 16.43
C ASP A 351 -12.50 -0.68 15.75
N ALA A 352 -11.56 0.11 16.28
CA ALA A 352 -10.20 0.24 15.74
C ALA A 352 -9.55 -1.14 15.48
N ASP A 353 -9.63 -2.06 16.43
CA ASP A 353 -9.04 -3.41 16.31
C ASP A 353 -9.64 -4.21 15.15
N LYS A 354 -10.95 -4.09 14.90
CA LYS A 354 -11.61 -4.77 13.79
C LYS A 354 -11.17 -4.18 12.45
N LEU A 355 -11.08 -2.85 12.35
CA LEU A 355 -10.65 -2.18 11.12
C LEU A 355 -9.15 -2.37 10.85
N ILE A 356 -8.31 -2.43 11.89
CA ILE A 356 -6.91 -2.84 11.79
C ILE A 356 -6.81 -4.26 11.23
N THR A 357 -7.62 -5.18 11.75
CA THR A 357 -7.65 -6.57 11.28
C THR A 357 -8.10 -6.66 9.82
N LEU A 358 -9.17 -5.96 9.46
CA LEU A 358 -9.70 -5.92 8.09
C LEU A 358 -8.65 -5.38 7.11
N ALA A 359 -8.05 -4.22 7.41
CA ALA A 359 -7.02 -3.60 6.58
C ALA A 359 -5.83 -4.56 6.37
N ARG A 360 -5.30 -5.13 7.46
CA ARG A 360 -4.18 -6.10 7.37
C ARG A 360 -4.51 -7.34 6.55
N SER A 361 -5.69 -7.91 6.76
CA SER A 361 -6.11 -9.13 6.07
C SER A 361 -6.29 -8.94 4.56
N THR A 362 -6.59 -7.72 4.12
CA THR A 362 -6.77 -7.36 2.70
C THR A 362 -5.51 -6.76 2.08
N ASN A 363 -4.36 -6.86 2.77
CA ASN A 363 -3.10 -6.23 2.36
C ASN A 363 -3.12 -4.68 2.33
N GLY A 364 -4.15 -4.07 2.89
CA GLY A 364 -4.25 -2.63 3.04
C GLY A 364 -3.63 -2.12 4.35
N ARG A 365 -3.94 -0.87 4.70
CA ARG A 365 -3.33 -0.18 5.84
C ARG A 365 -4.35 0.52 6.71
N PHE A 366 -4.16 0.44 8.02
CA PHE A 366 -4.87 1.28 8.98
C PHE A 366 -3.97 2.45 9.40
N VAL A 367 -4.51 3.66 9.33
CA VAL A 367 -3.84 4.88 9.78
C VAL A 367 -4.76 5.61 10.74
N ALA A 368 -4.31 5.74 11.99
CA ALA A 368 -4.98 6.56 13.00
C ALA A 368 -4.61 8.03 12.78
N ALA A 369 -5.61 8.90 12.86
CA ALA A 369 -5.47 10.34 12.92
C ALA A 369 -6.13 10.84 14.20
N ASP A 370 -5.30 11.06 15.23
CA ASP A 370 -5.74 11.50 16.55
C ASP A 370 -6.20 12.98 16.55
N SER A 371 -5.95 13.70 15.45
CA SER A 371 -6.31 15.10 15.20
C SER A 371 -6.42 15.40 13.70
N LEU A 372 -7.00 16.56 13.35
CA LEU A 372 -7.05 17.03 11.96
C LEU A 372 -5.65 17.22 11.35
N ASN A 373 -4.67 17.69 12.12
CA ASN A 373 -3.29 17.86 11.64
C ASN A 373 -2.62 16.51 11.31
N THR A 374 -2.97 15.45 12.04
CA THR A 374 -2.48 14.10 11.75
C THR A 374 -3.19 13.44 10.56
N LEU A 375 -4.38 13.93 10.17
CA LEU A 375 -5.11 13.41 9.02
C LEU A 375 -4.33 13.66 7.72
N GLN A 376 -3.84 14.88 7.50
CA GLN A 376 -3.03 15.18 6.31
C GLN A 376 -1.79 14.28 6.21
N THR A 377 -1.13 14.02 7.34
CA THR A 377 0.01 13.08 7.39
C THR A 377 -0.43 11.64 7.07
N ALA A 378 -1.61 11.23 7.55
CA ALA A 378 -2.17 9.92 7.26
C ALA A 378 -2.45 9.72 5.77
N PHE A 379 -3.02 10.72 5.10
CA PHE A 379 -3.24 10.72 3.66
C PHE A 379 -1.95 10.71 2.86
N GLN A 380 -0.97 11.54 3.24
CA GLN A 380 0.33 11.55 2.57
C GLN A 380 0.96 10.15 2.61
N ARG A 381 0.80 9.41 3.72
CA ARG A 381 1.26 8.01 3.79
C ARG A 381 0.52 7.08 2.82
N ILE A 382 -0.79 7.27 2.62
CA ILE A 382 -1.57 6.49 1.64
C ILE A 382 -1.06 6.77 0.22
N VAL A 383 -0.87 8.04 -0.12
CA VAL A 383 -0.33 8.47 -1.43
C VAL A 383 1.08 7.92 -1.64
N GLU A 384 1.96 8.06 -0.65
CA GLU A 384 3.31 7.48 -0.65
C GLU A 384 3.25 5.96 -0.83
N ASP A 385 2.35 5.26 -0.14
CA ASP A 385 2.18 3.81 -0.25
C ASP A 385 1.72 3.39 -1.64
N LEU A 386 0.85 4.17 -2.32
CA LEU A 386 0.45 3.92 -3.70
C LEU A 386 1.63 4.10 -4.67
N TYR A 387 2.43 5.16 -4.49
CA TYR A 387 3.62 5.40 -5.32
C TYR A 387 4.78 4.45 -5.02
N GLY A 388 4.83 3.87 -3.83
CA GLY A 388 5.85 2.89 -3.43
C GLY A 388 5.58 1.46 -3.91
N GLN A 389 4.56 1.26 -4.74
CA GLN A 389 4.28 -0.03 -5.37
C GLN A 389 5.11 -0.18 -6.64
N TYR A 390 5.70 -1.37 -6.82
CA TYR A 390 6.45 -1.71 -8.01
C TYR A 390 6.10 -3.11 -8.50
N ILE A 391 6.36 -3.31 -9.79
CA ILE A 391 6.15 -4.58 -10.48
C ILE A 391 7.45 -4.93 -11.20
N VAL A 392 7.99 -6.10 -10.87
CA VAL A 392 9.05 -6.73 -11.68
C VAL A 392 8.41 -7.84 -12.49
N ARG A 393 8.66 -7.84 -13.81
CA ARG A 393 8.12 -8.84 -14.73
C ARG A 393 9.16 -9.29 -15.74
N TRP A 394 9.08 -10.55 -16.14
CA TRP A 394 9.71 -11.08 -17.35
C TRP A 394 8.90 -12.27 -17.91
N ALA A 395 9.19 -12.67 -19.14
CA ALA A 395 8.72 -13.92 -19.73
C ALA A 395 9.86 -14.94 -19.76
N SER A 396 9.70 -16.05 -19.04
CA SER A 396 10.69 -17.13 -19.07
C SER A 396 10.85 -17.67 -20.48
N GLY A 397 12.08 -17.79 -20.95
CA GLY A 397 12.39 -18.45 -22.22
C GLY A 397 12.32 -19.98 -22.17
N ARG A 398 12.10 -20.56 -20.98
CA ARG A 398 12.10 -22.02 -20.77
C ARG A 398 10.76 -22.63 -21.16
N GLU A 399 10.79 -23.92 -21.48
CA GLU A 399 9.60 -24.71 -21.84
C GLU A 399 9.56 -26.08 -21.14
N ASP A 400 10.57 -26.36 -20.33
CA ASP A 400 10.71 -27.61 -19.60
C ASP A 400 9.79 -27.73 -18.38
N THR A 401 9.79 -28.90 -17.76
CA THR A 401 8.98 -29.25 -16.60
C THR A 401 9.72 -29.05 -15.28
N PHE A 402 10.89 -28.41 -15.26
CA PHE A 402 11.65 -28.24 -14.02
C PHE A 402 11.00 -27.17 -13.14
N ASN A 403 10.91 -27.46 -11.84
CA ASN A 403 10.51 -26.49 -10.86
C ASN A 403 11.59 -25.42 -10.71
N ILE A 404 11.22 -24.17 -10.97
CA ILE A 404 12.06 -23.00 -10.81
C ILE A 404 11.54 -22.24 -9.61
N ILE A 405 12.42 -21.82 -8.73
CA ILE A 405 12.12 -20.80 -7.72
C ILE A 405 12.64 -19.46 -8.24
N PRO A 406 11.77 -18.54 -8.71
CA PRO A 406 12.21 -17.24 -9.18
C PRO A 406 12.57 -16.31 -8.02
N SER A 407 13.53 -15.42 -8.23
CA SER A 407 13.92 -14.40 -7.26
C SER A 407 14.29 -13.08 -7.90
N ILE A 408 14.18 -12.00 -7.13
CA ILE A 408 14.52 -10.64 -7.53
C ILE A 408 15.42 -9.98 -6.50
N THR A 409 16.27 -9.08 -6.96
CA THR A 409 17.06 -8.16 -6.14
C THR A 409 16.95 -6.76 -6.73
N LEU A 410 16.55 -5.81 -5.90
CA LEU A 410 16.51 -4.40 -6.21
C LEU A 410 17.58 -3.66 -5.44
N THR A 411 18.22 -2.70 -6.10
CA THR A 411 19.16 -1.78 -5.46
C THR A 411 18.77 -0.34 -5.76
N TYR A 412 18.76 0.52 -4.75
CA TYR A 412 18.44 1.94 -4.89
C TYR A 412 19.24 2.76 -3.88
N ASN A 413 19.92 3.81 -4.35
CA ASN A 413 20.79 4.66 -3.53
C ASN A 413 21.76 3.85 -2.63
N GLY A 414 22.30 2.77 -3.18
CA GLY A 414 23.23 1.84 -2.54
C GLY A 414 22.65 0.99 -1.42
N ALA A 415 21.33 1.01 -1.21
CA ALA A 415 20.61 0.02 -0.42
C ALA A 415 20.06 -1.10 -1.33
N ALA A 416 19.79 -2.28 -0.76
CA ALA A 416 19.28 -3.42 -1.51
C ALA A 416 18.16 -4.14 -0.77
N ALA A 417 17.24 -4.74 -1.53
CA ALA A 417 16.24 -5.69 -1.04
C ALA A 417 16.15 -6.87 -2.02
N SER A 418 16.01 -8.08 -1.49
CA SER A 418 15.83 -9.30 -2.27
C SER A 418 14.59 -10.04 -1.82
N TYR A 419 13.97 -10.74 -2.75
CA TYR A 419 12.85 -11.63 -2.46
C TYR A 419 12.90 -12.87 -3.34
N GLU A 420 12.62 -14.03 -2.74
CA GLU A 420 12.53 -15.32 -3.40
C GLU A 420 11.09 -15.83 -3.30
N ALA A 421 10.53 -16.29 -4.42
CA ALA A 421 9.15 -16.74 -4.47
C ALA A 421 8.93 -17.98 -3.59
N SER A 422 7.81 -18.01 -2.86
CA SER A 422 7.45 -19.17 -2.02
C SER A 422 6.89 -20.36 -2.82
N LYS A 423 6.43 -20.13 -4.05
CA LYS A 423 5.88 -21.15 -4.95
C LYS A 423 6.77 -21.34 -6.16
N ALA A 424 6.96 -22.58 -6.59
CA ALA A 424 7.69 -22.87 -7.81
C ALA A 424 6.90 -22.47 -9.06
N PHE A 425 7.62 -21.93 -10.04
CA PHE A 425 7.18 -21.78 -11.42
C PHE A 425 7.56 -23.04 -12.21
N VAL A 426 6.63 -23.56 -13.00
CA VAL A 426 6.88 -24.70 -13.91
C VAL A 426 6.62 -24.23 -15.34
N PRO A 427 7.66 -24.00 -16.17
CA PRO A 427 7.49 -23.37 -17.48
C PRO A 427 6.45 -24.05 -18.37
N SER A 428 6.49 -25.38 -18.43
CA SER A 428 5.56 -26.20 -19.24
C SER A 428 4.08 -26.02 -18.87
N GLN A 429 3.75 -25.55 -17.66
CA GLN A 429 2.37 -25.32 -17.21
C GLN A 429 1.83 -23.94 -17.59
N HIS A 430 2.71 -23.03 -18.00
CA HIS A 430 2.39 -21.66 -18.34
C HIS A 430 2.79 -21.33 -19.77
N LEU A 431 2.87 -22.33 -20.65
CA LEU A 431 3.11 -22.08 -22.08
C LEU A 431 1.97 -21.25 -22.67
N GLY A 432 2.29 -20.55 -23.75
CA GLY A 432 1.34 -19.74 -24.50
C GLY A 432 2.01 -19.15 -25.72
N ASP A 433 1.23 -18.43 -26.53
CA ASP A 433 1.76 -17.80 -27.72
C ASP A 433 2.47 -16.48 -27.36
N ARG A 434 3.81 -16.51 -27.31
CA ARG A 434 4.64 -15.33 -27.03
C ARG A 434 4.55 -14.25 -28.12
N MET A 435 4.04 -14.60 -29.30
CA MET A 435 3.84 -13.69 -30.42
C MET A 435 2.45 -13.05 -30.41
N ARG A 436 1.55 -13.49 -29.52
CA ARG A 436 0.22 -12.91 -29.33
C ARG A 436 0.23 -11.89 -28.20
N GLY A 437 0.24 -10.61 -28.55
CA GLY A 437 0.01 -9.49 -27.65
C GLY A 437 -1.46 -9.37 -27.24
N GLU A 438 -1.69 -8.87 -26.02
CA GLU A 438 -3.02 -8.69 -25.44
C GLU A 438 -3.24 -7.21 -25.17
N LEU A 439 -4.26 -6.62 -25.80
CA LEU A 439 -4.73 -5.26 -25.55
C LEU A 439 -6.12 -5.28 -24.92
N ILE A 440 -6.43 -4.23 -24.16
CA ILE A 440 -7.76 -4.03 -23.56
C ILE A 440 -8.14 -2.56 -23.63
N LEU A 441 -9.44 -2.29 -23.81
CA LEU A 441 -10.02 -0.96 -23.66
C LEU A 441 -10.59 -0.80 -22.25
N VAL A 442 -10.27 0.32 -21.60
CA VAL A 442 -10.81 0.68 -20.29
C VAL A 442 -11.50 2.03 -20.41
N GLN A 443 -12.81 2.05 -20.16
CA GLN A 443 -13.66 3.23 -20.30
C GLN A 443 -14.02 3.80 -18.93
N SER A 444 -14.01 5.13 -18.82
CA SER A 444 -14.55 5.85 -17.68
C SER A 444 -16.06 6.01 -17.78
N GLU A 445 -16.77 5.98 -16.67
CA GLU A 445 -18.21 6.19 -16.60
C GLU A 445 -18.57 7.64 -16.22
N THR A 446 -17.93 8.64 -16.83
CA THR A 446 -18.15 10.06 -16.47
C THR A 446 -19.56 10.50 -16.89
N PRO A 447 -20.46 10.86 -15.94
CA PRO A 447 -21.80 11.32 -16.30
C PRO A 447 -21.78 12.68 -17.01
N GLY A 448 -22.67 12.84 -17.99
CA GLY A 448 -22.93 14.09 -18.72
C GLY A 448 -21.93 14.44 -19.82
N LYS A 449 -20.61 14.35 -19.58
CA LYS A 449 -19.57 14.70 -20.57
C LYS A 449 -18.19 14.12 -20.23
N ASN A 450 -17.27 14.19 -21.19
CA ASN A 450 -15.85 13.86 -21.01
C ASN A 450 -15.61 12.38 -20.72
N THR A 451 -16.24 11.50 -21.50
CA THR A 451 -15.89 10.08 -21.49
C THR A 451 -14.47 9.91 -22.00
N LYS A 452 -13.63 9.22 -21.25
CA LYS A 452 -12.30 8.81 -21.69
C LYS A 452 -12.22 7.30 -21.82
N VAL A 453 -11.51 6.85 -22.85
CA VAL A 453 -11.18 5.43 -23.04
C VAL A 453 -9.67 5.27 -23.19
N PHE A 454 -9.09 4.32 -22.48
CA PHE A 454 -7.67 4.00 -22.57
C PHE A 454 -7.47 2.65 -23.26
N LEU A 455 -6.60 2.62 -24.28
CA LEU A 455 -6.06 1.37 -24.79
C LEU A 455 -4.82 1.01 -23.97
N ARG A 456 -4.83 -0.19 -23.38
CA ARG A 456 -3.72 -0.71 -22.59
C ARG A 456 -3.17 -2.00 -23.18
N ALA A 457 -1.88 -2.24 -22.99
CA ALA A 457 -1.27 -3.55 -23.18
C ALA A 457 -1.22 -4.33 -21.87
N HIS A 458 -1.67 -5.57 -21.91
CA HIS A 458 -1.45 -6.58 -20.88
C HIS A 458 -0.17 -7.40 -21.12
N TYR A 459 0.22 -7.55 -22.38
CA TYR A 459 1.42 -8.23 -22.82
C TYR A 459 1.82 -7.77 -24.23
N VAL A 460 3.11 -7.52 -24.45
CA VAL A 460 3.68 -7.07 -25.73
C VAL A 460 4.67 -8.10 -26.29
N PRO A 461 4.50 -8.56 -27.54
CA PRO A 461 5.46 -9.43 -28.25
C PRO A 461 6.78 -8.73 -28.57
N TYR A 462 7.76 -9.50 -29.05
CA TYR A 462 9.03 -8.93 -29.52
C TYR A 462 8.86 -8.06 -30.77
N GLY A 463 9.66 -7.00 -30.85
CA GLY A 463 9.89 -6.27 -32.11
C GLY A 463 8.76 -5.34 -32.54
N ILE A 464 7.82 -5.00 -31.65
CA ILE A 464 6.75 -4.05 -31.96
C ILE A 464 7.30 -2.62 -32.00
N SER A 465 7.50 -2.05 -33.19
CA SER A 465 7.95 -0.66 -33.38
C SER A 465 6.90 0.26 -34.00
N ALA A 466 5.74 -0.28 -34.34
CA ALA A 466 4.59 0.47 -34.82
C ALA A 466 3.30 -0.19 -34.33
N LEU A 467 2.27 0.62 -34.10
CA LEU A 467 0.90 0.20 -33.82
C LEU A 467 -0.01 0.91 -34.81
N GLN A 468 -0.86 0.15 -35.49
CA GLN A 468 -1.84 0.69 -36.42
C GLN A 468 -3.24 0.18 -36.08
N LEU A 469 -4.20 1.10 -36.02
CA LEU A 469 -5.58 0.84 -35.64
C LEU A 469 -6.53 1.45 -36.67
N ARG A 470 -7.62 0.75 -36.97
CA ARG A 470 -8.80 1.34 -37.63
C ARG A 470 -9.92 1.41 -36.62
N VAL A 471 -10.37 2.62 -36.33
CA VAL A 471 -11.33 2.86 -35.25
C VAL A 471 -12.52 3.63 -35.81
N GLN A 472 -13.72 3.11 -35.59
CA GLN A 472 -14.97 3.76 -35.98
C GLN A 472 -15.79 4.04 -34.73
N SER A 473 -16.35 5.25 -34.67
CA SER A 473 -17.29 5.67 -33.63
C SER A 473 -18.45 6.44 -34.25
N SER A 474 -19.62 6.37 -33.62
CA SER A 474 -20.73 7.29 -33.89
C SER A 474 -20.54 8.67 -33.25
N HIS A 475 -19.54 8.81 -32.38
CA HIS A 475 -19.26 10.00 -31.59
C HIS A 475 -17.94 10.64 -32.04
N SER A 476 -17.85 11.96 -31.91
CA SER A 476 -16.58 12.67 -32.17
C SER A 476 -15.59 12.40 -31.06
N TYR A 477 -14.31 12.20 -31.40
CA TYR A 477 -13.27 11.99 -30.42
C TYR A 477 -11.89 12.45 -30.89
N ASP A 478 -11.09 12.84 -29.89
CA ASP A 478 -9.65 13.05 -30.01
C ASP A 478 -8.89 11.82 -29.51
N VAL A 479 -7.66 11.65 -30.03
CA VAL A 479 -6.76 10.57 -29.59
C VAL A 479 -5.36 11.13 -29.34
N ALA A 480 -4.75 10.68 -28.24
CA ALA A 480 -3.41 11.06 -27.83
C ALA A 480 -2.63 9.83 -27.33
N LEU A 481 -1.30 9.93 -27.32
CA LEU A 481 -0.44 9.00 -26.60
C LEU A 481 -0.56 9.28 -25.10
N VAL A 482 -0.45 8.26 -24.26
CA VAL A 482 -0.27 8.46 -22.82
C VAL A 482 1.15 8.95 -22.56
N ASP A 483 1.29 10.00 -21.75
CA ASP A 483 2.56 10.65 -21.50
C ASP A 483 3.50 9.84 -20.61
N ALA A 484 4.81 10.14 -20.69
CA ALA A 484 5.83 9.47 -19.90
C ALA A 484 5.63 9.66 -18.38
N ILE A 485 5.09 10.82 -17.97
CA ILE A 485 4.82 11.13 -16.56
C ILE A 485 3.72 10.22 -15.98
N ASP A 486 2.84 9.71 -16.83
CA ASP A 486 1.76 8.78 -16.51
C ASP A 486 2.13 7.32 -16.86
N ASP A 487 3.44 7.01 -16.94
CA ASP A 487 3.96 5.68 -17.29
C ASP A 487 3.50 5.17 -18.67
N GLY A 488 3.19 6.06 -19.62
CA GLY A 488 2.74 5.73 -20.96
C GLY A 488 3.72 4.84 -21.73
N LEU A 489 3.25 3.71 -22.24
CA LEU A 489 4.08 2.69 -22.89
C LEU A 489 4.61 3.13 -24.26
N LEU A 490 3.88 4.02 -24.93
CA LEU A 490 4.25 4.62 -26.21
C LEU A 490 4.81 6.03 -26.05
N ALA A 491 5.17 6.46 -24.84
CA ALA A 491 5.65 7.81 -24.62
C ALA A 491 6.87 8.12 -25.50
N GLY A 492 6.83 9.26 -26.19
CA GLY A 492 7.86 9.69 -27.15
C GLY A 492 7.76 9.08 -28.55
N TRP A 493 6.75 8.25 -28.83
CA TRP A 493 6.42 7.85 -30.20
C TRP A 493 5.76 9.00 -30.96
N GLN A 494 5.72 8.89 -32.29
CA GLN A 494 4.96 9.79 -33.14
C GLN A 494 3.56 9.23 -33.36
N LEU A 495 2.55 10.08 -33.25
CA LEU A 495 1.14 9.75 -33.48
C LEU A 495 0.64 10.50 -34.71
N GLU A 496 0.10 9.76 -35.67
CA GLU A 496 -0.55 10.27 -36.87
C GLU A 496 -1.97 9.74 -36.94
N THR A 497 -2.90 10.60 -37.36
CA THR A 497 -4.30 10.26 -37.56
C THR A 497 -4.74 10.70 -38.96
N GLU A 498 -5.54 9.85 -39.59
CA GLU A 498 -6.13 10.12 -40.91
C GLU A 498 -7.61 9.75 -40.86
N ASP A 499 -8.48 10.72 -41.12
CA ASP A 499 -9.90 10.44 -41.31
C ASP A 499 -10.11 9.77 -42.66
N THR A 500 -10.76 8.61 -42.64
CA THR A 500 -11.06 7.83 -43.85
C THR A 500 -12.55 7.93 -44.19
N GLN A 501 -13.08 6.99 -44.98
CA GLN A 501 -14.49 7.03 -45.38
C GLN A 501 -15.40 6.57 -44.23
N ALA A 502 -16.61 7.15 -44.15
CA ALA A 502 -17.68 6.71 -43.26
C ALA A 502 -17.39 6.77 -41.73
N GLY A 503 -16.62 7.77 -41.28
CA GLY A 503 -16.37 7.98 -39.84
C GLY A 503 -15.34 7.03 -39.22
N GLU A 504 -14.63 6.26 -40.04
CA GLU A 504 -13.45 5.48 -39.64
C GLU A 504 -12.22 6.39 -39.60
N LYS A 505 -11.46 6.34 -38.51
CA LYS A 505 -10.16 6.99 -38.34
C LYS A 505 -9.06 5.93 -38.35
N LEU A 506 -8.04 6.15 -39.17
CA LEU A 506 -6.81 5.39 -39.16
C LEU A 506 -5.83 6.05 -38.19
N ILE A 507 -5.33 5.28 -37.23
CA ILE A 507 -4.42 5.76 -36.19
C ILE A 507 -3.12 4.99 -36.30
N ARG A 508 -2.01 5.72 -36.42
CA ARG A 508 -0.66 5.15 -36.54
C ARG A 508 0.23 5.73 -35.44
N ALA A 509 0.74 4.88 -34.58
CA ALA A 509 1.78 5.23 -33.62
C ALA A 509 3.09 4.55 -34.02
N THR A 510 4.19 5.30 -34.13
CA THR A 510 5.50 4.77 -34.55
C THR A 510 6.61 5.22 -33.62
N GLY A 511 7.48 4.26 -33.25
CA GLY A 511 8.60 4.49 -32.33
C GLY A 511 9.94 4.39 -33.02
N SER A 512 10.92 5.16 -32.54
CA SER A 512 12.34 4.99 -32.91
C SER A 512 12.97 3.73 -32.31
N ALA A 513 12.33 3.16 -31.28
CA ALA A 513 12.68 1.89 -30.66
C ALA A 513 11.41 1.04 -30.48
N SER A 514 11.57 -0.30 -30.51
CA SER A 514 10.47 -1.21 -30.22
C SER A 514 10.03 -1.09 -28.76
N ILE A 515 8.73 -1.31 -28.52
CA ILE A 515 8.19 -1.52 -27.18
C ILE A 515 8.94 -2.71 -26.55
N PRO A 516 9.35 -2.63 -25.26
CA PRO A 516 10.00 -3.75 -24.60
C PRO A 516 9.14 -5.02 -24.62
N PHE A 517 9.79 -6.16 -24.86
CA PHE A 517 9.13 -7.46 -24.80
C PHE A 517 8.53 -7.72 -23.41
N ALA A 518 7.37 -8.38 -23.36
CA ALA A 518 6.60 -8.67 -22.15
C ALA A 518 6.12 -7.44 -21.36
N ALA A 519 6.25 -6.23 -21.93
CA ALA A 519 5.78 -5.01 -21.32
C ALA A 519 4.25 -4.95 -21.20
N PHE A 520 3.79 -4.01 -20.38
CA PHE A 520 2.40 -3.70 -20.11
C PHE A 520 2.27 -2.23 -19.70
N GLY A 521 1.06 -1.68 -19.82
CA GLY A 521 0.77 -0.28 -19.48
C GLY A 521 -0.23 0.37 -20.43
N ALA A 522 -0.63 1.59 -20.11
CA ALA A 522 -1.48 2.40 -20.98
C ALA A 522 -0.70 2.85 -22.23
N MET A 523 -1.39 2.93 -23.37
CA MET A 523 -0.78 3.23 -24.68
C MET A 523 -1.39 4.49 -25.30
N LEU A 524 -2.71 4.49 -25.50
CA LEU A 524 -3.46 5.56 -26.13
C LEU A 524 -4.62 5.99 -25.22
N ARG A 525 -4.98 7.27 -25.30
CA ARG A 525 -6.15 7.88 -24.67
C ARG A 525 -7.07 8.42 -25.75
N PHE A 526 -8.35 8.08 -25.66
CA PHE A 526 -9.42 8.61 -26.50
C PHE A 526 -10.32 9.49 -25.65
N GLU A 527 -10.67 10.66 -26.14
CA GLU A 527 -11.48 11.65 -25.40
C GLU A 527 -12.71 12.04 -26.21
N PHE A 528 -13.88 11.89 -25.59
CA PHE A 528 -15.18 12.26 -26.14
C PHE A 528 -15.70 13.47 -25.35
N ASP A 529 -16.28 14.45 -26.02
CA ASP A 529 -16.84 15.65 -25.39
C ASP A 529 -18.22 15.42 -24.74
N GLU A 530 -18.76 14.20 -24.86
CA GLU A 530 -20.06 13.77 -24.33
C GLU A 530 -19.97 12.50 -23.47
N GLU A 531 -21.07 12.17 -22.79
CA GLU A 531 -21.25 10.87 -22.14
C GLU A 531 -21.53 9.82 -23.22
N VAL A 532 -20.70 8.78 -23.26
CA VAL A 532 -20.78 7.72 -24.27
C VAL A 532 -20.85 6.37 -23.56
N GLU A 533 -21.87 5.58 -23.88
CA GLU A 533 -22.01 4.20 -23.40
C GLU A 533 -21.14 3.26 -24.24
N ASP A 534 -21.30 3.29 -25.56
CA ASP A 534 -20.52 2.50 -26.53
C ASP A 534 -19.53 3.38 -27.31
N ALA A 535 -18.28 3.46 -26.84
CA ALA A 535 -17.28 4.36 -27.40
C ALA A 535 -16.95 4.10 -28.89
N PHE A 536 -16.97 2.83 -29.31
CA PHE A 536 -16.57 2.44 -30.66
C PHE A 536 -17.56 1.43 -31.25
N THR A 537 -17.99 1.68 -32.48
CA THR A 537 -18.78 0.74 -33.28
C THR A 537 -17.90 -0.32 -33.96
N SER A 538 -16.61 0.00 -34.15
CA SER A 538 -15.58 -0.94 -34.63
C SER A 538 -14.21 -0.53 -34.09
N PHE A 539 -13.43 -1.50 -33.63
CA PHE A 539 -12.06 -1.30 -33.16
C PHE A 539 -11.17 -2.44 -33.67
N VAL A 540 -10.41 -2.17 -34.73
CA VAL A 540 -9.59 -3.18 -35.41
C VAL A 540 -8.11 -2.86 -35.25
N ILE A 541 -7.35 -3.85 -34.78
CA ILE A 541 -5.89 -3.77 -34.71
C ILE A 541 -5.31 -4.34 -36.00
N GLU A 542 -4.58 -3.52 -36.76
CA GLU A 542 -3.96 -3.95 -38.01
C GLU A 542 -2.67 -4.72 -37.76
N ASN A 543 -2.74 -6.04 -37.87
CA ASN A 543 -1.60 -6.94 -37.66
C ASN A 543 -0.78 -7.21 -38.93
N ALA A 544 -1.21 -6.72 -40.11
CA ALA A 544 -0.58 -7.03 -41.39
C ALA A 544 0.87 -6.51 -41.50
N GLY A 545 1.23 -5.47 -40.73
CA GLY A 545 2.59 -4.94 -40.67
C GLY A 545 3.58 -5.81 -39.88
N TYR A 546 3.10 -6.82 -39.15
CA TYR A 546 3.94 -7.73 -38.37
C TYR A 546 4.27 -8.99 -39.16
N VAL A 547 5.52 -9.08 -39.64
CA VAL A 547 5.92 -10.12 -40.60
C VAL A 547 6.51 -11.38 -39.96
N ASP A 548 6.92 -11.33 -38.69
CA ASP A 548 7.54 -12.46 -37.99
C ASP A 548 6.54 -13.23 -37.11
N GLY A 549 5.24 -13.08 -37.39
CA GLY A 549 4.16 -13.79 -36.70
C GLY A 549 3.63 -13.10 -35.45
N GLN A 550 4.14 -11.91 -35.10
CA GLN A 550 3.55 -11.10 -34.04
C GLN A 550 2.12 -10.70 -34.40
N ARG A 551 1.26 -10.60 -33.40
CA ARG A 551 -0.07 -10.00 -33.53
C ARG A 551 -0.56 -9.52 -32.19
N PHE A 552 -1.36 -8.47 -32.18
CA PHE A 552 -2.19 -8.08 -31.06
C PHE A 552 -3.63 -8.55 -31.25
N VAL A 553 -4.25 -8.89 -30.13
CA VAL A 553 -5.69 -9.09 -30.02
C VAL A 553 -6.27 -8.10 -29.02
N LEU A 554 -7.51 -7.69 -29.23
CA LEU A 554 -8.31 -6.97 -28.24
C LEU A 554 -9.10 -7.99 -27.42
N MET A 555 -9.05 -7.87 -26.09
CA MET A 555 -9.64 -8.81 -25.12
C MET A 555 -11.04 -8.42 -24.66
#